data_AF-A0AAV1QNT7-F1
#
_entry.id   AF-A0AAV1QNT7-F1
#
_cell.length_a   1.000
_cell.length_b   1.000
_cell.length_c   1.000
_cell.angle_alpha   90.00
_cell.angle_beta   90.00
_cell.angle_gamma   90.00
#
_symmetry.space_group_name_H-M   'P 1'
#
loop_
_entity.id
_entity.type
_entity.pdbx_description
1 polymer ?
#
loop_
_entity_poly.entity_id
_entity_poly.type
_entity_poly.pdbx_seq_one_letter_code
_entity_poly.pdbx_strand_id
1 'polypeptide(L)' 'DCSRMNLEQKIISGSYPPVSDHYSKELCSLLAQLLKHDPEERPSVSSILDERFLSCRIQKFLTPQ' A
#
# COMPACT_ATOMS: atom_id res chain seq x y z
N ASP A 1 7.49 -6.18 -21.84
CA ASP A 1 8.02 -7.40 -21.20
C ASP A 1 9.07 -7.00 -20.17
N CYS A 2 8.78 -7.12 -18.88
CA CYS A 2 9.61 -6.60 -17.78
C CYS A 2 10.80 -7.52 -17.45
N SER A 3 11.04 -8.56 -18.26
CA SER A 3 12.06 -9.59 -18.00
C SER A 3 13.53 -9.10 -18.06
N ARG A 4 13.79 -7.89 -18.55
CA ARG A 4 15.15 -7.35 -18.77
C ARG A 4 15.46 -6.03 -18.03
N MET A 5 14.59 -5.57 -17.13
CA MET A 5 14.85 -4.34 -16.37
C MET A 5 15.53 -4.65 -15.05
N ASN A 6 16.56 -3.86 -14.72
CA ASN A 6 17.20 -3.88 -13.41
C ASN A 6 16.26 -3.30 -12.34
N LEU A 7 16.52 -3.60 -11.07
CA LEU A 7 15.62 -3.25 -9.96
C LEU A 7 15.35 -1.75 -9.86
N GLU A 8 16.38 -0.92 -10.02
CA GLU A 8 16.28 0.55 -9.99
C GLU A 8 15.31 1.08 -11.05
N GLN A 9 15.32 0.49 -12.25
CA GLN A 9 14.42 0.88 -13.34
C GLN A 9 12.98 0.42 -13.07
N LYS A 10 12.79 -0.75 -12.44
CA LYS A 10 11.47 -1.23 -12.03
C LYS A 10 10.84 -0.35 -10.95
N ILE A 11 11.65 0.17 -10.03
CA ILE A 11 11.21 1.11 -8.99
C ILE A 11 10.83 2.45 -9.61
N ILE A 12 11.69 3.03 -10.45
CA ILE A 12 11.41 4.31 -11.13
C ILE A 12 10.18 4.21 -12.05
N SER A 13 9.98 3.08 -12.72
CA SER A 13 8.79 2.90 -13.57
C SER A 13 7.50 2.65 -12.78
N GLY A 14 7.57 2.37 -11.47
CA GLY A 14 6.41 2.05 -10.65
C GLY A 14 5.66 0.79 -11.09
N SER A 15 6.27 -0.04 -11.94
CA SER A 15 5.63 -1.24 -12.48
C SER A 15 5.84 -2.42 -11.54
N TYR A 16 4.73 -2.94 -11.02
CA TYR A 16 4.70 -4.15 -10.21
C TYR A 16 3.56 -5.07 -10.69
N PRO A 17 3.69 -6.41 -10.52
CA PRO A 17 2.63 -7.32 -10.87
C PRO A 17 1.38 -7.02 -10.02
N PRO A 18 0.17 -7.22 -10.57
CA PRO A 18 -1.06 -7.00 -9.81
C PRO A 18 -1.09 -7.86 -8.55
N VAL A 19 -1.60 -7.30 -7.46
CA VAL A 19 -1.83 -8.04 -6.22
C VAL A 19 -2.87 -9.13 -6.48
N SER A 20 -2.68 -10.31 -5.90
CA SER A 20 -3.61 -11.43 -6.06
C SER A 20 -5.03 -11.06 -5.61
N ASP A 21 -6.03 -11.47 -6.40
CA ASP A 21 -7.46 -11.30 -6.08
C ASP A 21 -7.92 -12.10 -4.86
N HIS A 22 -7.05 -12.93 -4.27
CA HIS A 22 -7.31 -13.60 -2.99
C HIS A 22 -7.50 -12.61 -1.83
N TYR A 23 -6.89 -11.42 -1.93
CA TYR A 23 -6.96 -10.40 -0.90
C TYR A 23 -8.15 -9.47 -1.05
N SER A 24 -8.49 -8.75 0.02
CA SER A 24 -9.59 -7.78 -0.02
C SER A 24 -9.25 -6.60 -0.92
N LYS A 25 -10.28 -6.00 -1.54
CA LYS A 25 -10.11 -4.85 -2.44
C LYS A 25 -9.49 -3.66 -1.73
N GLU A 26 -9.85 -3.45 -0.47
CA GLU A 26 -9.31 -2.38 0.39
C GLU A 26 -7.80 -2.53 0.58
N LEU A 27 -7.31 -3.76 0.83
CA LEU A 27 -5.88 -4.03 0.96
C LEU A 27 -5.14 -3.82 -0.37
N CYS A 28 -5.69 -4.34 -1.47
CA CYS A 28 -5.10 -4.16 -2.80
C CYS A 28 -5.03 -2.67 -3.19
N SER A 29 -6.07 -1.89 -2.86
CA SER A 29 -6.11 -0.45 -3.09
C SER A 29 -5.06 0.29 -2.26
N LEU A 30 -4.95 -0.03 -0.95
CA LEU A 30 -3.93 0.56 -0.09
C LEU A 30 -2.52 0.30 -0.63
N LEU A 31 -2.22 -0.93 -1.04
CA LEU A 31 -0.92 -1.27 -1.64
C LEU A 31 -0.64 -0.46 -2.90
N ALA A 32 -1.65 -0.24 -3.76
CA ALA A 32 -1.49 0.57 -4.95
C ALA A 32 -1.22 2.05 -4.64
N GLN A 33 -1.82 2.59 -3.58
CA GLN A 33 -1.55 3.95 -3.11
C GLN A 33 -0.14 4.09 -2.52
N LEU A 34 0.33 3.09 -1.76
CA LEU A 34 1.67 3.08 -1.17
C LEU A 34 2.79 3.01 -2.22
N LEU A 35 2.53 2.31 -3.32
CA LEU A 35 3.49 2.10 -4.41
C LEU A 35 3.39 3.15 -5.52
N LYS A 36 2.70 4.28 -5.29
CA LYS A 36 2.68 5.39 -6.24
C LYS A 36 4.07 6.00 -6.44
N HIS A 37 4.35 6.36 -7.69
CA HIS A 37 5.59 7.02 -8.08
C HIS A 37 5.69 8.41 -7.45
N ASP A 38 4.62 9.19 -7.52
CA ASP A 38 4.53 10.51 -6.90
C ASP A 38 4.42 10.36 -5.37
N PRO A 39 5.35 10.94 -4.58
CA PRO A 39 5.29 10.89 -3.12
C PRO A 39 4.05 11.60 -2.54
N GLU A 40 3.52 12.63 -3.20
CA GLU A 40 2.37 13.40 -2.70
C GLU A 40 1.05 12.65 -2.86
N GLU A 41 1.00 11.67 -3.78
CA GLU A 41 -0.15 10.76 -3.91
C GLU A 41 -0.18 9.68 -2.82
N ARG A 42 0.92 9.52 -2.05
CA ARG A 42 1.00 8.48 -1.02
C ARG A 42 0.25 8.94 0.23
N PRO A 43 -0.55 8.06 0.84
CA PRO A 43 -1.26 8.39 2.06
C PRO A 43 -0.26 8.57 3.22
N SER A 44 -0.55 9.52 4.10
CA SER A 44 0.17 9.66 5.37
C SER A 44 -0.10 8.44 6.27
N VAL A 45 0.79 8.18 7.23
CA VAL A 45 0.58 7.10 8.22
C VAL A 45 -0.74 7.29 8.97
N SER A 46 -1.11 8.51 9.34
CA SER A 46 -2.38 8.81 9.99
C SER A 46 -3.57 8.39 9.11
N SER A 47 -3.55 8.76 7.83
CA SER A 47 -4.60 8.38 6.87
C SER A 47 -4.71 6.87 6.70
N ILE A 48 -3.59 6.14 6.69
CA ILE A 48 -3.58 4.68 6.62
C ILE A 48 -4.23 4.08 7.86
N LEU A 49 -3.90 4.59 9.05
CA LEU A 49 -4.43 4.07 10.31
C LEU A 49 -5.93 4.38 10.50
N ASP A 50 -6.44 5.43 9.86
CA ASP A 50 -7.86 5.79 9.86
C ASP A 50 -8.73 4.87 8.98
N GLU A 51 -8.13 4.11 8.07
CA GLU A 51 -8.85 3.14 7.24
C GLU A 51 -9.61 2.13 8.10
N ARG A 52 -10.90 1.90 7.79
CA ARG A 52 -11.80 1.12 8.65
C ARG A 52 -11.28 -0.27 8.98
N PHE A 53 -10.64 -0.95 8.02
CA PHE A 53 -10.14 -2.31 8.21
C PHE A 53 -8.87 -2.37 9.08
N LEU A 54 -8.19 -1.24 9.29
CA LEU A 54 -7.04 -1.08 10.18
C LEU A 54 -7.43 -0.49 11.52
N SER A 55 -8.23 0.58 11.56
CA SER A 55 -8.66 1.24 12.79
C SER A 55 -9.37 0.29 13.76
N CYS A 56 -10.19 -0.65 13.26
CA CYS A 56 -10.82 -1.68 14.08
C CYS A 56 -9.82 -2.61 14.79
N ARG A 57 -8.59 -2.73 14.28
CA ARG A 57 -7.53 -3.56 14.86
C ARG A 57 -6.69 -2.81 15.88
N ILE A 58 -6.56 -1.49 15.76
CA ILE A 58 -5.71 -0.66 16.63
C ILE A 58 -6.09 -0.81 18.11
N GLN A 59 -7.38 -0.90 18.42
CA GLN A 59 -7.89 -1.10 19.78
C GLN A 59 -7.35 -2.38 20.46
N LYS A 60 -6.89 -3.36 19.69
CA LYS A 60 -6.28 -4.59 20.24
C LYS A 60 -4.83 -4.40 20.67
N PHE A 61 -4.18 -3.35 20.21
CA PHE A 61 -2.73 -3.14 20.37
C PHE A 61 -2.39 -1.91 21.19
N LEU A 62 -3.32 -0.96 21.32
CA LEU A 62 -3.14 0.22 22.15
C LEU A 62 -4.03 0.12 23.38
N THR A 63 -3.46 0.33 24.56
CA THR A 63 -4.23 0.51 25.79
C THR A 63 -4.86 1.90 25.80
N PRO A 64 -6.13 2.06 26.21
CA PRO A 64 -6.68 3.37 26.52
C PRO A 64 -5.79 4.07 27.54
N GLN A 65 -5.49 5.35 27.32
CA GLN A 65 -4.83 6.19 28.32
C GLN A 65 -5.82 6.62 29.41
#